data_AF-A0A844GB88-F1
#
_entry.id   AF-A0A844GB88-F1
#
_cell.length_a   1.000
_cell.length_b   1.000
_cell.length_c   1.000
_cell.angle_alpha   90.00
_cell.angle_beta   90.00
_cell.angle_gamma   90.00
#
_symmetry.space_group_name_H-M   'P 1'
#
loop_
_entity.id
_entity.type
_entity.pdbx_description
1 polymer ?
#
loop_
_entity_poly.entity_id
_entity_poly.type
_entity_poly.pdbx_seq_one_letter_code
_entity_poly.pdbx_strand_id
1 'polypeptide(L)'
;MQQPEECAWLAENLLAIVRDPIMIQGETIRVSGSIGIALYPADGADIPSLLKAADSAMYAAKKSGKNRYRFFSSEMTSRAKERLQVEQGLQQALAQQQLRVFYQPTFSLHDGAIHGFEALLRWQHPQLGLLPSARFISVAEEAGLLTAMELWLLKTVCQQGRQWQQQAGRPLNMAVNLSAATLASATFCQQLAEILQQSQLLKRRVWRWKSMKPRCKRSTSARRG
;
A
#
# COMPACT_ATOMS: atom_id res chain seq x y z
N MET A 1 -10.27 14.81 36.73
CA MET A 1 -9.57 14.77 35.43
C MET A 1 -9.68 13.34 34.93
N GLN A 2 -10.50 13.08 33.91
CA GLN A 2 -10.56 11.74 33.31
C GLN A 2 -9.22 11.49 32.61
N GLN A 3 -8.40 10.60 33.19
CA GLN A 3 -7.09 10.32 32.66
C GLN A 3 -7.23 9.40 31.43
N PRO A 4 -6.44 9.59 30.37
CA PRO A 4 -6.45 8.70 29.19
C PRO A 4 -6.35 7.20 29.54
N GLU A 5 -5.74 6.88 30.68
CA GLU A 5 -5.64 5.53 31.23
C GLU A 5 -7.00 4.89 31.57
N GLU A 6 -7.96 5.66 32.09
CA GLU A 6 -9.31 5.16 32.40
C GLU A 6 -10.08 4.82 31.12
N CYS A 7 -9.98 5.67 30.09
CA CYS A 7 -10.59 5.41 28.79
C CYS A 7 -9.98 4.19 28.11
N ALA A 8 -8.66 4.01 28.22
CA ALA A 8 -7.96 2.84 27.71
C ALA A 8 -8.42 1.56 28.41
N TRP A 9 -8.47 1.58 29.75
CA TRP A 9 -8.94 0.47 30.56
C TRP A 9 -10.40 0.08 30.23
N LEU A 10 -11.29 1.07 30.11
CA LEU A 10 -12.68 0.82 29.73
C LEU A 10 -12.78 0.20 28.33
N ALA A 11 -12.01 0.70 27.37
CA ALA A 11 -12.00 0.16 26.01
C ALA A 11 -11.49 -1.28 25.96
N GLU A 12 -10.48 -1.62 26.76
CA GLU A 12 -9.97 -3.00 26.89
C GLU A 12 -11.04 -3.94 27.46
N ASN A 13 -11.74 -3.52 28.51
CA ASN A 13 -12.84 -4.31 29.09
C ASN A 13 -13.99 -4.51 28.11
N LEU A 14 -14.41 -3.47 27.38
CA LEU A 14 -15.45 -3.58 26.37
C LEU A 14 -15.05 -4.54 25.25
N LEU A 15 -13.80 -4.49 24.79
CA LEU A 15 -13.30 -5.42 23.78
C LEU A 15 -13.23 -6.85 24.29
N ALA A 16 -12.92 -7.07 25.57
CA ALA A 16 -12.95 -8.39 26.19
C ALA A 16 -14.37 -8.97 26.16
N ILE A 17 -15.36 -8.20 26.60
CA ILE A 17 -16.78 -8.60 26.59
C ILE A 17 -17.27 -8.90 25.17
N VAL A 18 -16.94 -8.04 24.20
CA VAL A 18 -17.33 -8.23 22.79
C VAL A 18 -16.70 -9.49 22.19
N ARG A 19 -15.59 -9.98 22.75
CA ARG A 19 -14.90 -11.17 22.26
C ARG A 19 -15.58 -12.46 22.69
N ASP A 20 -16.42 -12.42 23.72
CA ASP A 20 -17.07 -13.60 24.24
C ASP A 20 -17.98 -14.20 23.16
N PRO A 21 -17.84 -15.51 22.84
CA PRO A 21 -18.65 -16.14 21.81
C PRO A 21 -20.13 -16.09 22.19
N ILE A 22 -20.96 -15.76 21.21
CA ILE A 22 -22.43 -15.75 21.37
C ILE A 22 -23.05 -16.94 20.64
N MET A 23 -24.08 -17.53 21.25
CA MET A 23 -24.85 -18.62 20.66
C MET A 23 -26.04 -18.05 19.91
N ILE A 24 -26.10 -18.29 18.60
CA ILE A 24 -27.23 -17.90 17.74
C ILE A 24 -27.67 -19.14 16.95
N GLN A 25 -28.91 -19.58 17.16
CA GLN A 25 -29.49 -20.75 16.46
C GLN A 25 -28.68 -22.05 16.61
N GLY A 26 -28.01 -22.25 17.75
CA GLY A 26 -27.18 -23.43 17.99
C GLY A 26 -25.75 -23.33 17.46
N GLU A 27 -25.41 -22.24 16.74
CA GLU A 27 -24.07 -21.97 16.25
C GLU A 27 -23.32 -20.99 17.17
N THR A 28 -22.03 -21.26 17.41
CA THR A 28 -21.16 -20.36 18.17
C THR A 28 -20.54 -19.33 17.24
N ILE A 29 -20.92 -18.07 17.40
CA ILE A 29 -20.41 -16.95 16.60
C ILE A 29 -19.42 -16.13 17.42
N ARG A 30 -18.25 -15.85 16.83
CA ARG A 30 -17.26 -14.93 17.39
C ARG A 30 -17.33 -13.60 16.67
N VAL A 31 -17.56 -12.54 17.42
CA VAL A 31 -17.51 -11.16 16.91
C VAL A 31 -16.25 -10.46 17.42
N SER A 32 -15.91 -9.33 16.81
CA SER A 32 -14.76 -8.52 17.23
C SER A 32 -15.10 -7.05 17.07
N GLY A 33 -14.69 -6.23 18.03
CA GLY A 33 -14.91 -4.79 18.03
C GLY A 33 -13.71 -4.01 17.48
N SER A 34 -13.93 -2.74 17.13
CA SER A 34 -12.87 -1.75 16.97
C SER A 34 -13.38 -0.46 17.61
N ILE A 35 -12.61 0.11 18.54
CA ILE A 35 -13.05 1.27 19.33
C ILE A 35 -12.18 2.48 18.98
N GLY A 36 -12.82 3.63 18.76
CA GLY A 36 -12.16 4.92 18.62
C GLY A 36 -12.41 5.78 19.84
N ILE A 37 -11.36 6.42 20.38
CA ILE A 37 -11.43 7.25 21.58
C ILE A 37 -11.03 8.68 21.19
N ALA A 38 -11.85 9.66 21.54
CA ALA A 38 -11.55 11.08 21.43
C ALA A 38 -11.76 11.78 22.77
N LEU A 39 -10.86 12.68 23.13
CA LEU A 39 -10.81 13.36 24.41
C LEU A 39 -11.22 14.82 24.27
N TYR A 40 -12.25 15.24 24.98
CA TYR A 40 -12.58 16.66 25.12
C TYR A 40 -11.65 17.33 26.16
N PRO A 41 -11.18 18.56 25.92
CA PRO A 41 -11.32 19.36 24.69
C PRO A 41 -10.20 19.14 23.66
N ALA A 42 -9.24 18.26 23.94
CA ALA A 42 -8.02 18.09 23.15
C ALA A 42 -8.26 17.68 21.68
N ASP A 43 -9.28 16.85 21.44
CA ASP A 43 -9.59 16.25 20.14
C ASP A 43 -10.80 16.90 19.46
N GLY A 44 -11.39 17.94 20.07
CA GLY A 44 -12.53 18.68 19.56
C GLY A 44 -13.19 19.53 20.63
N ALA A 45 -13.54 20.77 20.29
CA ALA A 45 -14.20 21.71 21.20
C ALA A 45 -15.74 21.67 21.11
N ASP A 46 -16.29 20.94 20.14
CA ASP A 46 -17.72 20.76 19.91
C ASP A 46 -18.06 19.29 19.61
N ILE A 47 -19.35 18.95 19.71
CA ILE A 47 -19.86 17.58 19.50
C ILE A 47 -19.52 17.05 18.10
N PRO A 48 -19.75 17.79 16.99
CA PRO A 48 -19.41 17.32 15.66
C PRO A 48 -17.91 16.96 15.49
N SER A 49 -17.02 17.79 16.04
CA SER A 49 -15.58 17.58 15.97
C SER A 49 -15.13 16.35 16.76
N LEU A 50 -15.67 16.16 17.97
CA LEU A 50 -15.39 14.97 18.79
C LEU A 50 -15.89 13.68 18.14
N LEU A 51 -17.09 13.69 17.55
CA LEU A 51 -17.62 12.52 16.84
C LEU A 51 -16.74 12.16 15.64
N LYS A 52 -16.31 13.16 14.86
CA LYS A 52 -15.40 12.96 13.73
C LYS A 52 -14.03 12.43 14.17
N ALA A 53 -13.51 12.89 15.30
CA ALA A 53 -12.27 12.41 15.90
C ALA A 53 -12.39 10.94 16.34
N ALA A 54 -13.47 10.59 17.06
CA ALA A 54 -13.73 9.22 17.50
C ALA A 54 -13.90 8.27 16.31
N ASP A 55 -14.64 8.66 15.28
CA ASP A 55 -14.84 7.86 14.06
C ASP A 55 -13.50 7.63 13.30
N SER A 56 -12.69 8.68 13.18
CA SER A 56 -11.35 8.59 12.57
C SER A 56 -10.46 7.59 13.34
N ALA A 57 -10.48 7.64 14.67
CA ALA A 57 -9.73 6.73 15.52
C ALA A 57 -10.24 5.29 15.42
N MET A 58 -11.56 5.09 15.38
CA MET A 58 -12.19 3.78 15.21
C MET A 58 -11.81 3.15 13.87
N TYR A 59 -11.83 3.93 12.79
CA TYR A 59 -11.46 3.44 11.47
C TYR A 59 -9.96 3.09 11.39
N ALA A 60 -9.10 3.86 12.07
CA ALA A 60 -7.69 3.54 12.22
C ALA A 60 -7.47 2.25 13.06
N ALA A 61 -8.27 2.03 14.11
CA ALA A 61 -8.28 0.77 14.85
C ALA A 61 -8.64 -0.40 13.93
N LYS A 62 -9.73 -0.29 13.16
CA LYS A 62 -10.19 -1.33 12.20
C LYS A 62 -9.11 -1.72 11.20
N LYS A 63 -8.35 -0.75 10.68
CA LYS A 63 -7.26 -0.98 9.70
C LYS A 63 -5.97 -1.53 10.30
N SER A 64 -5.66 -1.22 11.55
CA SER A 64 -4.49 -1.78 12.25
C SER A 64 -4.72 -3.20 12.79
N GLY A 65 -5.85 -3.81 12.41
CA GLY A 65 -6.31 -5.14 12.81
C GLY A 65 -7.57 -5.03 13.65
N LYS A 66 -8.52 -5.97 13.51
CA LYS A 66 -9.72 -5.99 14.37
C LYS A 66 -9.33 -6.25 15.84
N ASN A 67 -10.28 -6.04 16.76
CA ASN A 67 -10.16 -6.28 18.20
C ASN A 67 -9.11 -5.38 18.91
N ARG A 68 -9.22 -4.07 18.72
CA ARG A 68 -8.36 -3.08 19.39
C ARG A 68 -9.04 -1.72 19.51
N TYR A 69 -8.50 -0.86 20.35
CA TYR A 69 -8.85 0.54 20.42
C TYR A 69 -7.74 1.42 19.85
N ARG A 70 -8.08 2.66 19.51
CA ARG A 70 -7.11 3.73 19.28
C ARG A 70 -7.63 5.06 19.82
N PHE A 71 -6.71 5.84 20.39
CA PHE A 71 -6.92 7.26 20.63
C PHE A 71 -6.81 8.04 19.32
N PHE A 72 -7.58 9.11 19.22
CA PHE A 72 -7.46 10.05 18.14
C PHE A 72 -6.07 10.70 18.16
N SER A 73 -5.57 10.98 16.95
CA SER A 73 -4.54 11.98 16.76
C SER A 73 -4.88 12.78 15.51
N SER A 74 -4.54 14.06 15.49
CA SER A 74 -4.77 14.93 14.32
C SER A 74 -4.15 14.36 13.02
N GLU A 75 -3.07 13.60 13.15
CA GLU A 75 -2.44 12.85 12.06
C GLU A 75 -3.40 11.81 11.44
N MET A 76 -4.31 11.19 12.21
CA MET A 76 -5.29 10.23 11.70
C MET A 76 -6.30 10.90 10.76
N THR A 77 -6.82 12.09 11.10
CA THR A 77 -7.70 12.84 10.19
C THR A 77 -6.97 13.22 8.91
N SER A 78 -5.72 13.68 9.01
CA SER A 78 -4.92 14.01 7.83
C SER A 78 -4.73 12.79 6.93
N ARG A 79 -4.36 11.63 7.50
CA ARG A 79 -4.19 10.37 6.75
C ARG A 79 -5.50 9.86 6.14
N ALA A 80 -6.62 10.00 6.85
CA ALA A 80 -7.93 9.62 6.33
C ALA A 80 -8.34 10.49 5.14
N LYS A 81 -8.15 11.81 5.24
CA LYS A 81 -8.41 12.76 4.16
C LYS A 81 -7.53 12.49 2.94
N GLU A 82 -6.23 12.31 3.15
CA GLU A 82 -5.30 11.99 2.06
C GLU A 82 -5.66 10.67 1.38
N ARG A 83 -6.06 9.65 2.15
CA ARG A 83 -6.51 8.37 1.57
C ARG A 83 -7.73 8.55 0.69
N LEU A 84 -8.71 9.33 1.14
CA LEU A 84 -9.91 9.62 0.34
C LEU A 84 -9.52 10.33 -0.97
N GLN A 85 -8.59 11.28 -0.92
CA GLN A 85 -8.07 11.95 -2.12
C GLN A 85 -7.37 10.97 -3.07
N VAL A 86 -6.55 10.07 -2.52
CA VAL A 86 -5.88 8.99 -3.28
C VAL A 86 -6.91 8.07 -3.94
N GLU A 87 -7.95 7.65 -3.23
CA GLU A 87 -8.99 6.77 -3.74
C GLU A 87 -9.79 7.42 -4.88
N GLN A 88 -10.22 8.67 -4.70
CA GLN A 88 -10.92 9.45 -5.73
C GLN A 88 -10.05 9.71 -6.95
N GLY A 89 -8.76 10.00 -6.76
CA GLY A 89 -7.83 10.32 -7.86
C GLY A 89 -7.36 9.08 -8.63
N LEU A 90 -7.24 7.92 -7.99
CA LEU A 90 -6.67 6.70 -8.58
C LEU A 90 -7.43 6.23 -9.83
N GLN A 91 -8.76 6.33 -9.81
CA GLN A 91 -9.60 5.98 -10.96
C GLN A 91 -9.27 6.84 -12.20
N GLN A 92 -8.92 8.12 -12.00
CA GLN A 92 -8.59 9.05 -13.06
C GLN A 92 -7.11 9.01 -13.46
N ALA A 93 -6.23 8.53 -12.57
CA ALA A 93 -4.78 8.60 -12.74
C ALA A 93 -4.29 7.89 -14.01
N LEU A 94 -4.89 6.75 -14.37
CA LEU A 94 -4.58 6.02 -15.61
C LEU A 94 -5.05 6.79 -16.86
N ALA A 95 -6.29 7.28 -16.84
CA ALA A 95 -6.89 7.98 -17.98
C ALA A 95 -6.23 9.33 -18.26
N GLN A 96 -5.83 10.05 -17.22
CA GLN A 96 -5.25 11.39 -17.31
C GLN A 96 -3.71 11.38 -17.36
N GLN A 97 -3.09 10.23 -17.65
CA GLN A 97 -1.63 10.09 -17.77
C GLN A 97 -0.88 10.67 -16.56
N GLN A 98 -1.34 10.42 -15.34
CA GLN A 98 -0.72 10.94 -14.12
C GLN A 98 0.34 10.00 -13.54
N LEU A 99 0.40 8.75 -14.00
CA LEU A 99 1.43 7.81 -13.58
C LEU A 99 2.78 8.14 -14.24
N ARG A 100 3.85 7.90 -13.49
CA ARG A 100 5.24 8.11 -13.92
C ARG A 100 6.07 6.91 -13.51
N VAL A 101 7.16 6.67 -14.24
CA VAL A 101 8.15 5.64 -13.90
C VAL A 101 9.46 6.31 -13.61
N PHE A 102 9.99 6.06 -12.41
CA PHE A 102 11.33 6.50 -12.02
C PHE A 102 12.25 5.29 -12.07
N TYR A 103 13.52 5.48 -12.43
CA TYR A 103 14.47 4.39 -12.62
C TYR A 103 15.63 4.54 -11.65
N GLN A 104 15.82 3.54 -10.79
CA GLN A 104 16.96 3.47 -9.88
C GLN A 104 18.03 2.56 -10.48
N PRO A 105 19.27 3.04 -10.71
CA PRO A 105 20.34 2.21 -11.25
C PRO A 105 20.71 1.10 -10.26
N THR A 106 21.04 -0.06 -10.83
CA THR A 106 21.59 -1.22 -10.13
C THR A 106 23.00 -1.47 -10.63
N PHE A 107 23.92 -1.73 -9.71
CA PHE A 107 25.35 -1.86 -9.99
C PHE A 107 25.80 -3.30 -9.77
N SER A 108 26.70 -3.77 -10.62
CA SER A 108 27.44 -5.00 -10.41
C SER A 108 28.47 -4.79 -9.30
N LEU A 109 28.51 -5.70 -8.32
CA LEU A 109 29.46 -5.63 -7.21
C LEU A 109 30.89 -6.01 -7.62
N HIS A 110 31.04 -6.69 -8.76
CA HIS A 110 32.35 -7.13 -9.26
C HIS A 110 33.17 -5.97 -9.84
N ASP A 111 32.53 -5.12 -10.64
CA ASP A 111 33.20 -4.08 -11.46
C ASP A 111 32.60 -2.67 -11.26
N GLY A 112 31.58 -2.52 -10.40
CA GLY A 112 30.90 -1.24 -10.17
C GLY A 112 30.10 -0.73 -11.38
N ALA A 113 29.99 -1.51 -12.45
CA ALA A 113 29.30 -1.09 -13.66
C ALA A 113 27.77 -1.10 -13.47
N ILE A 114 27.08 -0.17 -14.13
CA ILE A 114 25.61 -0.22 -14.20
C ILE A 114 25.20 -1.49 -14.93
N HIS A 115 24.46 -2.34 -14.22
CA HIS A 115 23.92 -3.61 -14.72
C HIS A 115 22.50 -3.46 -15.27
N GLY A 116 21.73 -2.51 -14.73
CA GLY A 116 20.33 -2.32 -15.09
C GLY A 116 19.63 -1.30 -14.21
N PHE A 117 18.31 -1.24 -14.28
CA PHE A 117 17.49 -0.28 -13.55
C PHE A 117 16.27 -0.95 -12.91
N GLU A 118 15.98 -0.59 -11.66
CA GLU A 118 14.70 -0.90 -11.01
C GLU A 118 13.69 0.21 -11.35
N ALA A 119 12.58 -0.19 -11.98
CA ALA A 119 11.47 0.69 -12.31
C ALA A 119 10.55 0.85 -11.10
N LEU A 120 10.37 2.10 -10.70
CA LEU A 120 9.63 2.49 -9.52
C LEU A 120 8.42 3.32 -9.93
N LEU A 121 7.23 2.78 -9.74
CA LEU A 121 5.99 3.47 -10.02
C LEU A 121 5.85 4.71 -9.12
N ARG A 122 5.46 5.81 -9.73
CA ARG A 122 5.13 7.08 -9.09
C ARG A 122 3.81 7.60 -9.62
N TRP A 123 3.13 8.39 -8.82
CA TRP A 123 1.93 9.08 -9.24
C TRP A 123 2.11 10.58 -9.07
N GLN A 124 2.04 11.32 -10.18
CA GLN A 124 2.00 12.78 -10.17
C GLN A 124 0.55 13.22 -9.89
N HIS A 125 0.19 13.26 -8.61
CA HIS A 125 -1.13 13.68 -8.18
C HIS A 125 -1.27 15.21 -8.35
N PRO A 126 -2.40 15.74 -8.87
CA PRO A 126 -2.53 17.18 -9.14
C PRO A 126 -2.41 18.05 -7.88
N GLN A 127 -2.97 17.61 -6.76
CA GLN A 127 -2.94 18.34 -5.48
C GLN A 127 -1.86 17.86 -4.50
N LEU A 128 -1.60 16.54 -4.42
CA LEU A 128 -0.65 15.97 -3.45
C LEU A 128 0.80 15.90 -3.97
N GLY A 129 1.03 16.28 -5.23
CA GLY A 129 2.35 16.22 -5.85
C GLY A 129 2.79 14.78 -6.18
N LEU A 130 4.10 14.56 -6.18
CA LEU A 130 4.68 13.26 -6.56
C LEU A 130 4.59 12.24 -5.42
N LEU A 131 3.72 11.25 -5.58
CA LEU A 131 3.50 10.20 -4.60
C LEU A 131 4.31 8.93 -4.92
N PRO A 132 5.01 8.33 -3.93
CA PRO A 132 5.61 7.02 -4.06
C PRO A 132 4.57 5.89 -4.01
N SER A 133 4.87 4.74 -4.61
CA SER A 133 3.96 3.58 -4.67
C SER A 133 3.43 3.14 -3.29
N ALA A 134 4.26 3.16 -2.25
CA ALA A 134 3.84 2.80 -0.89
C ALA A 134 2.64 3.63 -0.36
N ARG A 135 2.38 4.81 -0.93
CA ARG A 135 1.27 5.70 -0.52
C ARG A 135 -0.08 5.32 -1.12
N PHE A 136 -0.10 4.61 -2.24
CA PHE A 136 -1.33 4.37 -3.01
C PHE A 136 -1.54 2.91 -3.42
N ILE A 137 -0.54 2.03 -3.35
CA ILE A 137 -0.67 0.62 -3.79
C ILE A 137 -1.77 -0.12 -3.04
N SER A 138 -1.89 0.04 -1.71
CA SER A 138 -2.97 -0.61 -0.95
C SER A 138 -4.35 -0.14 -1.38
N VAL A 139 -4.48 1.15 -1.74
CA VAL A 139 -5.76 1.70 -2.21
C VAL A 139 -6.07 1.21 -3.62
N ALA A 140 -5.07 1.13 -4.49
CA ALA A 140 -5.21 0.56 -5.83
C ALA A 140 -5.60 -0.93 -5.79
N GLU A 141 -5.07 -1.69 -4.82
CA GLU A 141 -5.42 -3.10 -4.62
C GLU A 141 -6.88 -3.25 -4.18
N GLU A 142 -7.30 -2.52 -3.14
CA GLU A 142 -8.68 -2.52 -2.66
C GLU A 142 -9.68 -2.04 -3.73
N ALA A 143 -9.27 -1.10 -4.59
CA ALA A 143 -10.09 -0.60 -5.69
C ALA A 143 -10.05 -1.50 -6.95
N GLY A 144 -9.28 -2.60 -6.96
CA GLY A 144 -9.13 -3.49 -8.11
C GLY A 144 -8.38 -2.88 -9.30
N LEU A 145 -7.69 -1.75 -9.11
CA LEU A 145 -6.95 -1.01 -10.15
C LEU A 145 -5.48 -1.44 -10.27
N LEU A 146 -4.95 -2.14 -9.26
CA LEU A 146 -3.52 -2.48 -9.18
C LEU A 146 -3.03 -3.23 -10.43
N THR A 147 -3.76 -4.25 -10.89
CA THR A 147 -3.39 -5.04 -12.07
C THR A 147 -3.29 -4.18 -13.33
N ALA A 148 -4.24 -3.28 -13.56
CA ALA A 148 -4.22 -2.39 -14.72
C ALA A 148 -3.02 -1.43 -14.68
N MET A 149 -2.68 -0.91 -13.50
CA MET A 149 -1.51 -0.04 -13.31
C MET A 149 -0.19 -0.80 -13.52
N GLU A 150 -0.11 -2.05 -13.06
CA GLU A 150 1.04 -2.93 -13.21
C GLU A 150 1.27 -3.32 -14.68
N LEU A 151 0.20 -3.57 -15.45
CA LEU A 151 0.28 -3.80 -16.90
C LEU A 151 0.71 -2.54 -17.67
N TRP A 152 0.19 -1.37 -17.29
CA TRP A 152 0.66 -0.10 -17.85
C TRP A 152 2.15 0.10 -17.57
N LEU A 153 2.59 -0.12 -16.32
CA LEU A 153 3.99 -0.02 -15.91
C LEU A 153 4.89 -0.95 -16.74
N LEU A 154 4.50 -2.21 -16.91
CA LEU A 154 5.22 -3.17 -17.74
C LEU A 154 5.41 -2.67 -19.17
N LYS A 155 4.33 -2.20 -19.80
CA LYS A 155 4.37 -1.68 -21.17
C LYS A 155 5.34 -0.51 -21.28
N THR A 156 5.24 0.47 -20.39
CA THR A 156 6.12 1.65 -20.36
C THR A 156 7.58 1.26 -20.13
N VAL A 157 7.86 0.36 -19.19
CA VAL A 157 9.22 -0.08 -18.88
C VAL A 157 9.83 -0.86 -20.04
N CYS A 158 9.06 -1.70 -20.72
CA CYS A 158 9.56 -2.43 -21.89
C CYS A 158 9.90 -1.48 -23.05
N GLN A 159 9.06 -0.49 -23.32
CA GLN A 159 9.33 0.54 -24.33
C GLN A 159 10.59 1.34 -23.99
N GLN A 160 10.72 1.82 -22.75
CA GLN A 160 11.90 2.55 -22.29
C GLN A 160 13.17 1.70 -22.35
N GLY A 161 13.07 0.43 -21.94
CA GLY A 161 14.18 -0.51 -21.96
C GLY A 161 14.70 -0.75 -23.38
N ARG A 162 13.79 -0.85 -24.37
CA ARG A 162 14.18 -0.96 -25.79
C ARG A 162 14.95 0.28 -26.26
N GLN A 163 14.43 1.47 -25.97
CA GLN A 163 15.05 2.73 -26.34
C GLN A 163 16.47 2.85 -25.75
N TRP A 164 16.62 2.57 -24.46
CA TRP A 164 17.93 2.65 -23.80
C TRP A 164 18.92 1.58 -24.28
N GLN A 165 18.45 0.37 -24.62
CA GLN A 165 19.32 -0.64 -25.22
C GLN A 165 19.86 -0.21 -26.58
N GLN A 166 19.04 0.44 -27.41
CA GLN A 166 19.48 0.98 -28.70
C GLN A 166 20.52 2.09 -28.52
N GLN A 167 20.28 3.02 -27.58
CA GLN A 167 21.19 4.13 -27.30
C GLN A 167 22.52 3.66 -26.69
N ALA A 168 22.48 2.69 -25.77
CA ALA A 168 23.66 2.19 -25.10
C ALA A 168 24.47 1.19 -25.96
N GLY A 169 23.92 0.72 -27.09
CA GLY A 169 24.54 -0.31 -27.93
C GLY A 169 24.73 -1.66 -27.24
N ARG A 170 24.11 -1.88 -26.08
CA ARG A 170 24.29 -3.07 -25.24
C ARG A 170 23.03 -3.46 -24.49
N PRO A 171 22.93 -4.72 -24.03
CA PRO A 171 21.86 -5.15 -23.13
C PRO A 171 21.79 -4.32 -21.84
N LEU A 172 20.58 -3.96 -21.44
CA LEU A 172 20.26 -3.37 -20.14
C LEU A 172 19.13 -4.17 -19.50
N ASN A 173 19.29 -4.49 -18.22
CA ASN A 173 18.27 -5.17 -17.44
C ASN A 173 17.30 -4.15 -16.84
N MET A 174 16.01 -4.40 -17.01
CA MET A 174 14.95 -3.61 -16.39
C MET A 174 14.25 -4.51 -15.37
N ALA A 175 14.09 -4.06 -14.13
CA ALA A 175 13.36 -4.76 -13.09
C ALA A 175 12.05 -4.04 -12.80
N VAL A 176 10.96 -4.80 -12.64
CA VAL A 176 9.63 -4.28 -12.31
C VAL A 176 9.08 -5.09 -11.16
N ASN A 177 8.48 -4.41 -10.19
CA ASN A 177 7.76 -5.04 -9.08
C ASN A 177 6.29 -5.13 -9.46
N LEU A 178 5.71 -6.34 -9.47
CA LEU A 178 4.26 -6.50 -9.53
C LEU A 178 3.75 -7.32 -8.33
N SER A 179 2.44 -7.39 -8.21
CA SER A 179 1.73 -8.09 -7.16
C SER A 179 1.60 -9.59 -7.45
N ALA A 180 1.35 -10.37 -6.41
CA ALA A 180 1.01 -11.79 -6.57
C ALA A 180 -0.31 -11.96 -7.34
N ALA A 181 -1.26 -11.04 -7.18
CA ALA A 181 -2.53 -11.04 -7.89
C ALA A 181 -2.33 -10.93 -9.42
N THR A 182 -1.46 -10.02 -9.87
CA THR A 182 -1.14 -9.89 -11.30
C THR A 182 -0.47 -11.14 -11.84
N LEU A 183 0.50 -11.72 -11.12
CA LEU A 183 1.16 -12.97 -11.55
C LEU A 183 0.20 -14.16 -11.61
N ALA A 184 -0.78 -14.22 -10.70
CA ALA A 184 -1.77 -15.28 -10.65
C ALA A 184 -2.89 -15.12 -11.70
N SER A 185 -2.97 -13.97 -12.38
CA SER A 185 -3.96 -13.76 -13.43
C SER A 185 -3.75 -14.72 -14.60
N ALA A 186 -4.81 -15.41 -15.02
CA ALA A 186 -4.79 -16.34 -16.14
C ALA A 186 -4.33 -15.68 -17.45
N THR A 187 -4.59 -14.39 -17.62
CA THR A 187 -4.25 -13.63 -18.83
C THR A 187 -2.84 -13.03 -18.81
N PHE A 188 -2.13 -13.08 -17.67
CA PHE A 188 -0.86 -12.38 -17.50
C PHE A 188 0.21 -12.83 -18.50
N CYS A 189 0.38 -14.15 -18.67
CA CYS A 189 1.37 -14.69 -19.59
C CYS A 189 1.13 -14.24 -21.04
N GLN A 190 -0.14 -14.20 -21.47
CA GLN A 190 -0.51 -13.72 -22.79
C GLN A 190 -0.21 -12.22 -22.94
N GLN A 191 -0.65 -11.40 -21.99
CA GLN A 191 -0.42 -9.95 -22.00
C GLN A 191 1.08 -9.62 -21.99
N LEU A 192 1.88 -10.34 -21.20
CA LEU A 192 3.33 -10.16 -21.16
C LEU A 192 3.97 -10.51 -22.51
N ALA A 193 3.52 -11.60 -23.16
CA ALA A 193 4.02 -11.97 -24.48
C ALA A 193 3.73 -10.88 -25.53
N GLU A 194 2.51 -10.35 -25.53
CA GLU A 194 2.10 -9.23 -26.40
C GLU A 194 2.93 -7.97 -26.16
N ILE A 195 3.14 -7.58 -24.90
CA ILE A 195 3.95 -6.41 -24.53
C ILE A 195 5.40 -6.57 -24.99
N LEU A 196 6.01 -7.75 -24.78
CA LEU A 196 7.39 -8.03 -25.20
C LEU A 196 7.53 -8.02 -26.73
N GLN A 197 6.54 -8.55 -27.45
CA GLN A 197 6.51 -8.51 -28.90
C GLN A 197 6.39 -7.08 -29.43
N GLN A 198 5.45 -6.29 -28.89
CA GLN A 198 5.25 -4.88 -29.29
C GLN A 198 6.48 -4.00 -29.00
N SER A 199 7.18 -4.27 -27.88
CA SER A 199 8.40 -3.54 -27.50
C SER A 199 9.67 -4.06 -28.16
N GLN A 200 9.60 -5.15 -28.94
CA GLN A 200 10.74 -5.79 -29.59
C GLN A 200 11.87 -6.17 -28.61
N LEU A 201 11.53 -6.55 -27.38
CA LEU A 201 12.48 -7.04 -26.39
C LEU A 201 12.59 -8.57 -26.45
N LEU A 202 13.82 -9.09 -26.53
CA LEU A 202 14.08 -10.53 -26.53
C LEU A 202 13.76 -11.15 -25.16
N LYS A 203 13.06 -12.29 -25.15
CA LYS A 203 12.55 -13.04 -23.98
C LYS A 203 13.61 -13.45 -22.93
N ARG A 204 14.91 -13.34 -23.24
CA ARG A 204 16.01 -13.98 -22.47
C ARG A 204 16.64 -13.13 -21.36
N ARG A 205 16.03 -11.99 -20.99
CA ARG A 205 16.68 -11.03 -20.06
C ARG A 205 15.95 -10.98 -18.73
N VAL A 206 16.69 -11.30 -17.68
CA VAL A 206 16.22 -11.71 -16.36
C VAL A 206 15.54 -10.55 -15.64
N TRP A 207 14.23 -10.63 -15.52
CA TRP A 207 13.42 -9.75 -14.69
C TRP A 207 13.56 -10.21 -13.23
N ARG A 208 14.07 -9.33 -12.37
CA ARG A 208 14.19 -9.63 -10.94
C ARG A 208 12.95 -9.13 -10.21
N TRP A 209 12.22 -10.06 -9.63
CA TRP A 209 10.99 -9.78 -8.91
C TRP A 209 11.24 -9.61 -7.41
N LYS A 210 10.75 -8.51 -6.82
CA LYS A 210 10.60 -8.42 -5.36
C LYS A 210 9.12 -8.41 -5.01
N SER A 211 8.68 -9.45 -4.31
CA SER A 211 7.40 -9.43 -3.61
C SER A 211 7.40 -8.27 -2.61
N MET A 212 6.44 -7.35 -2.72
CA MET A 212 6.16 -6.34 -1.69
C MET A 212 5.60 -7.03 -0.45
N LYS A 213 6.48 -7.62 0.38
CA LYS A 213 6.11 -7.90 1.77
C LYS A 213 6.39 -6.66 2.61
N PRO A 214 5.46 -6.21 3.46
CA PRO A 214 5.80 -5.22 4.48
C PRO A 214 6.93 -5.79 5.34
N ARG A 215 7.97 -4.98 5.60
CA ARG A 215 9.05 -5.33 6.52
C ARG A 215 8.44 -5.66 7.89
N CYS A 216 8.19 -6.93 8.15
CA CYS A 216 7.92 -7.41 9.48
C CYS A 216 9.22 -7.24 10.28
N LYS A 217 9.25 -6.27 11.19
CA LYS A 217 10.37 -6.09 12.12
C LYS A 217 10.49 -7.39 12.92
N ARG A 218 11.48 -8.22 12.61
CA ARG A 218 11.91 -9.29 13.52
C ARG A 218 12.51 -8.58 14.73
N SER A 219 11.78 -8.56 15.84
CA SER A 219 12.35 -8.29 17.15
C SER A 219 13.31 -9.42 17.47
N THR A 220 14.60 -9.15 17.36
CA THR A 220 15.65 -9.91 18.01
C THR A 220 15.52 -9.71 19.52
N SER A 221 14.89 -10.65 20.22
CA SER A 221 15.19 -10.87 21.63
C SER A 221 16.48 -11.69 21.70
N ALA A 222 17.59 -10.97 21.81
CA ALA A 222 18.86 -11.55 22.19
C ALA A 222 18.77 -12.04 23.64
N ARG A 223 19.21 -13.27 23.86
CA ARG A 223 19.61 -13.83 25.16
C ARG A 223 20.43 -12.82 25.95
N ARG A 224 20.12 -12.65 27.24
CA ARG A 224 21.10 -12.44 28.34
C ARG A 224 20.47 -12.93 29.65
N GLY A 225 21.24 -13.69 30.44
CA GLY A 225 20.95 -14.07 31.82
C GLY A 225 20.42 -15.47 31.96
#